data_AF-A0A2W6CCV9-F1
#
_entry.id   AF-A0A2W6CCV9-F1
#
_cell.length_a   1.000
_cell.length_b   1.000
_cell.length_c   1.000
_cell.angle_alpha   90.00
_cell.angle_beta   90.00
_cell.angle_gamma   90.00
#
_symmetry.space_group_name_H-M   'P 1'
#
loop_
_entity.id
_entity.type
_entity.pdbx_description
1 polymer ?
#
loop_
_entity_poly.entity_id
_entity_poly.type
_entity_poly.pdbx_seq_one_letter_code
_entity_poly.pdbx_strand_id
1 'polypeptide(L)'
;MAEHSRRKFLKHASLGAAVVGAAAVTPALMGAQADAEPLPAGAAHDGPFVAWVKDAKAGTISVLVGKHEVVHTDRKLATRLAQIAAQAPKS
;
A
#
# COMPACT_ATOMS: atom_id res chain seq x y z
N MET A 1 -28.00 -19.97 37.57
CA MET A 1 -26.99 -19.34 36.67
C MET A 1 -26.45 -20.31 35.60
N ALA A 2 -27.26 -21.21 35.01
CA ALA A 2 -26.79 -22.14 33.94
C ALA A 2 -27.68 -22.14 32.67
N GLU A 3 -28.86 -21.49 32.72
CA GLU A 3 -29.83 -21.46 31.62
C GLU A 3 -29.35 -20.58 30.43
N HIS A 4 -28.56 -19.55 30.71
CA HIS A 4 -28.10 -18.60 29.68
C HIS A 4 -26.90 -19.13 28.86
N SER A 5 -26.11 -20.06 29.42
CA SER A 5 -24.91 -20.60 28.77
C SER A 5 -25.22 -21.70 27.75
N ARG A 6 -26.26 -22.51 27.98
CA ARG A 6 -26.66 -23.58 27.05
C ARG A 6 -27.42 -23.06 25.83
N ARG A 7 -28.29 -22.05 26.02
CA ARG A 7 -29.05 -21.43 24.92
C ARG A 7 -28.19 -20.60 23.95
N LYS A 8 -27.04 -20.07 24.38
CA LYS A 8 -26.09 -19.41 23.47
C LYS A 8 -25.22 -20.41 22.69
N PHE A 9 -24.89 -21.55 23.29
CA PHE A 9 -24.10 -22.60 22.62
C PHE A 9 -24.92 -23.38 21.56
N LEU A 10 -26.21 -23.61 21.83
CA LEU A 10 -27.11 -24.30 20.89
C LEU A 10 -27.64 -23.40 19.75
N LYS A 11 -27.43 -22.08 19.80
CA LYS A 11 -28.04 -21.17 18.83
C LYS A 11 -27.34 -21.07 17.48
N HIS A 12 -26.06 -21.40 17.33
CA HIS A 12 -25.41 -21.23 16.02
C HIS A 12 -24.33 -22.28 15.69
N ALA A 13 -24.45 -23.48 16.24
CA ALA A 13 -23.79 -24.68 15.71
C ALA A 13 -24.54 -25.28 14.49
N SER A 14 -25.54 -24.59 13.94
CA SER A 14 -26.45 -25.13 12.93
C SER A 14 -26.80 -24.09 11.87
N LEU A 15 -25.95 -23.92 10.85
CA LEU A 15 -26.36 -23.78 9.45
C LEU A 15 -25.12 -23.83 8.55
N GLY A 16 -24.76 -25.04 8.12
CA GLY A 16 -24.01 -25.25 6.88
C GLY A 16 -24.99 -25.69 5.79
N ALA A 17 -24.84 -25.16 4.57
CA ALA A 17 -25.04 -25.83 3.27
C ALA A 17 -25.20 -24.79 2.13
N ALA A 18 -24.25 -24.83 1.20
CA ALA A 18 -24.21 -24.39 -0.21
C ALA A 18 -25.30 -23.46 -0.79
N VAL A 19 -24.86 -22.32 -1.35
CA VAL A 19 -25.51 -21.67 -2.50
C VAL A 19 -24.47 -21.55 -3.61
N VAL A 20 -24.56 -22.42 -4.61
CA VAL A 20 -23.83 -22.36 -5.87
C VAL A 20 -24.67 -21.49 -6.82
N GLY A 21 -24.14 -20.38 -7.35
CA GLY A 21 -24.73 -19.72 -8.52
C GLY A 21 -24.73 -18.18 -8.54
N ALA A 22 -23.68 -17.61 -9.14
CA ALA A 22 -23.65 -16.45 -10.04
C ALA A 22 -24.26 -15.08 -9.64
N ALA A 23 -23.37 -14.12 -9.31
CA ALA A 23 -23.34 -12.70 -9.75
C ALA A 23 -22.32 -11.96 -8.84
N ALA A 24 -21.40 -11.09 -9.23
CA ALA A 24 -21.00 -10.51 -10.50
C ALA A 24 -19.55 -10.00 -10.30
N VAL A 25 -18.76 -10.05 -11.37
CA VAL A 25 -17.49 -9.33 -11.61
C VAL A 25 -17.16 -8.16 -10.65
N THR A 26 -16.11 -8.33 -9.83
CA THR A 26 -15.21 -7.22 -9.47
C THR A 26 -13.74 -7.67 -9.62
N PRO A 27 -13.15 -7.61 -10.83
CA PRO A 27 -11.75 -7.94 -11.03
C PRO A 27 -10.80 -6.76 -10.75
N ALA A 28 -11.01 -5.98 -9.69
CA ALA A 28 -10.26 -4.72 -9.50
C ALA A 28 -9.46 -4.58 -8.19
N LEU A 29 -9.52 -5.57 -7.28
CA LEU A 29 -8.76 -5.53 -6.02
C LEU A 29 -7.82 -6.74 -5.86
N MET A 30 -7.54 -7.46 -6.96
CA MET A 30 -6.45 -8.43 -6.99
C MET A 30 -5.14 -7.65 -7.20
N GLY A 31 -4.44 -7.39 -6.11
CA GLY A 31 -2.98 -7.39 -6.13
C GLY A 31 -2.31 -6.31 -6.97
N ALA A 32 -2.53 -5.03 -6.63
CA ALA A 32 -1.43 -4.06 -6.72
C ALA A 32 -0.36 -4.37 -5.64
N GLN A 33 0.05 -5.64 -5.54
CA GLN A 33 1.37 -6.00 -5.09
C GLN A 33 2.26 -5.59 -6.25
N ALA A 34 2.65 -4.32 -6.26
CA ALA A 34 3.76 -3.91 -7.09
C ALA A 34 4.88 -4.88 -6.75
N ASP A 35 5.31 -5.68 -7.73
CA ASP A 35 6.58 -6.39 -7.71
C ASP A 35 7.63 -5.39 -7.23
N ALA A 36 7.90 -5.40 -5.93
CA ALA A 36 9.08 -4.79 -5.37
C ALA A 36 10.17 -5.77 -5.78
N GLU A 37 10.66 -5.60 -7.00
CA GLU A 37 11.81 -6.33 -7.50
C GLU A 37 12.88 -6.27 -6.40
N PRO A 38 13.40 -7.42 -5.94
CA PRO A 38 14.35 -7.43 -4.83
C PRO A 38 15.48 -6.47 -5.17
N LEU A 39 15.68 -5.46 -4.32
CA LEU A 39 16.79 -4.53 -4.47
C LEU A 39 18.06 -5.37 -4.59
N PRO A 40 18.89 -5.18 -5.62
CA PRO A 40 20.11 -5.96 -5.78
C PRO A 40 20.92 -5.83 -4.49
N ALA A 41 21.30 -6.98 -3.92
CA ALA A 41 21.98 -7.06 -2.63
C ALA A 41 23.23 -6.18 -2.67
N GLY A 42 23.15 -5.00 -2.06
CA GLY A 42 24.23 -4.00 -2.02
C GLY A 42 23.91 -2.61 -2.57
N ALA A 43 22.73 -2.36 -3.17
CA ALA A 43 22.42 -1.07 -3.80
C ALA A 43 21.51 -0.12 -2.98
N ALA A 44 20.97 -0.58 -1.85
CA ALA A 44 20.12 0.23 -0.99
C ALA A 44 20.98 1.04 -0.02
N HIS A 45 20.72 2.34 0.10
CA HIS A 45 21.35 3.14 1.13
C HIS A 45 20.68 2.87 2.48
N ASP A 46 21.46 2.47 3.49
CA ASP A 46 20.95 2.10 4.82
C ASP A 46 20.63 3.31 5.72
N GLY A 47 21.01 4.53 5.31
CA GLY A 47 20.80 5.77 6.07
C GLY A 47 19.52 6.53 5.70
N PRO A 48 19.07 7.47 6.55
CA PRO A 48 17.97 8.36 6.21
C PRO A 48 18.36 9.26 5.03
N PHE A 49 17.44 9.40 4.08
CA PHE A 49 17.58 10.29 2.94
C PHE A 49 16.30 11.08 2.73
N VAL A 50 16.41 12.21 2.04
CA VAL A 50 15.28 13.10 1.74
C VAL A 50 15.11 13.17 0.23
N ALA A 51 13.89 12.91 -0.26
CA ALA A 51 13.55 13.11 -1.66
C ALA A 51 12.81 14.44 -1.83
N TRP A 52 13.41 15.37 -2.56
CA TRP A 52 12.77 16.61 -2.98
C TRP A 52 12.24 16.46 -4.40
N VAL A 53 10.92 16.50 -4.56
CA VAL A 53 10.29 16.58 -5.88
C VAL A 53 10.34 18.03 -6.37
N LYS A 54 11.21 18.33 -7.36
CA LYS A 54 11.32 19.67 -7.97
C LYS A 54 10.13 19.96 -8.89
N ASP A 55 9.75 18.98 -9.70
CA ASP A 55 8.59 19.06 -10.57
C ASP A 55 7.96 17.68 -10.79
N ALA A 56 6.72 17.51 -10.31
CA ALA A 56 5.98 16.27 -10.43
C ALA A 56 5.50 15.98 -11.88
N LYS A 57 5.30 17.01 -12.71
CA LYS A 57 4.91 16.84 -14.12
C LYS A 57 6.10 16.44 -14.99
N ALA A 58 7.24 17.11 -14.80
CA ALA A 58 8.49 16.76 -15.48
C ALA A 58 9.11 15.46 -14.96
N GLY A 59 8.79 15.09 -13.71
CA GLY A 59 9.33 13.89 -13.06
C GLY A 59 10.70 14.09 -12.43
N THR A 60 11.10 15.34 -12.18
CA THR A 60 12.42 15.65 -11.62
C THR A 60 12.41 15.54 -10.11
N ILE A 61 13.24 14.66 -9.58
CA ILE A 61 13.40 14.36 -8.16
C ILE A 61 14.87 14.55 -7.80
N SER A 62 15.15 15.17 -6.66
CA SER A 62 16.49 15.30 -6.12
C SER A 62 16.53 14.57 -4.79
N VAL A 63 17.33 13.52 -4.71
CA VAL A 63 17.52 12.72 -3.50
C VAL A 63 18.78 13.21 -2.80
N LEU A 64 18.61 13.73 -1.58
CA LEU A 64 19.71 14.17 -0.74
C LEU A 64 20.07 13.04 0.22
N VAL A 65 21.33 12.62 0.16
CA VAL A 65 21.90 11.56 0.98
C VAL A 65 23.19 12.09 1.62
N GLY A 66 23.15 12.38 2.92
CA GLY A 66 24.27 12.99 3.63
C GLY A 66 24.67 14.35 3.03
N LYS A 67 25.80 14.38 2.30
CA LYS A 67 26.33 15.58 1.62
C LYS A 67 26.20 15.52 0.09
N HIS A 68 25.57 14.47 -0.43
CA HIS A 68 25.44 14.23 -1.86
C HIS A 68 24.00 14.51 -2.30
N GLU A 69 23.86 15.19 -3.43
CA GLU A 69 22.58 15.33 -4.14
C GLU A 69 22.63 14.47 -5.40
N VAL A 70 21.61 13.63 -5.57
CA VAL A 70 21.43 12.81 -6.77
C VAL A 70 20.15 13.27 -7.46
N VAL A 71 20.27 13.76 -8.69
CA VAL A 71 19.11 14.12 -9.51
C VAL A 71 18.67 12.89 -10.29
N HIS A 72 17.42 12.50 -10.10
CA HIS A 72 16.80 11.39 -10.80
C HIS A 72 15.51 11.86 -11.48
N THR A 73 15.30 11.41 -12.73
CA THR A 73 14.14 11.79 -13.51
C THR A 73 13.24 10.58 -13.72
N ASP A 74 12.16 10.52 -12.95
CA ASP A 74 11.10 9.53 -13.10
C ASP A 74 9.73 10.17 -12.80
N ARG A 75 8.91 10.27 -13.84
CA ARG A 75 7.56 10.83 -13.76
C ARG A 75 6.61 9.97 -12.94
N LYS A 76 6.72 8.64 -13.01
CA LYS A 76 5.87 7.73 -12.23
C LYS A 76 6.17 7.86 -10.74
N LEU A 77 7.45 7.84 -10.37
CA LEU A 77 7.87 8.02 -8.98
C LEU A 77 7.47 9.39 -8.44
N ALA A 78 7.69 10.46 -9.21
CA ALA A 78 7.35 11.81 -8.78
C ALA A 78 5.84 11.98 -8.56
N THR A 79 5.01 11.38 -9.41
CA THR A 79 3.55 11.40 -9.27
C THR A 79 3.10 10.66 -8.00
N ARG A 80 3.70 9.51 -7.69
CA ARG A 80 3.39 8.76 -6.45
C ARG A 80 3.77 9.55 -5.21
N LEU A 81 4.95 10.17 -5.19
CA LEU A 81 5.37 11.03 -4.08
C LEU A 81 4.43 12.24 -3.91
N ALA A 82 3.99 12.87 -4.99
CA ALA A 82 3.02 13.96 -4.94
C ALA A 82 1.64 13.53 -4.39
N GLN A 83 1.18 12.32 -4.73
CA GLN A 83 -0.06 11.77 -4.18
C GLN A 83 0.03 11.49 -2.67
N ILE A 84 1.18 11.04 -2.18
CA ILE A 84 1.44 10.87 -0.75
C ILE A 84 1.46 12.23 -0.06
N ALA A 85 2.15 13.21 -0.65
CA ALA A 85 2.20 14.58 -0.11
C ALA A 85 0.80 15.24 -0.03
N ALA A 86 -0.10 14.93 -0.95
CA ALA A 86 -1.48 15.44 -0.92
C ALA A 86 -2.31 14.92 0.27
N GLN A 87 -1.88 13.83 0.91
CA GLN A 87 -2.54 13.26 2.11
C GLN A 87 -2.06 13.93 3.39
N ALA A 88 -1.00 14.75 3.34
CA ALA A 88 -0.55 15.51 4.50
C ALA A 88 -1.65 16.50 4.93
N PRO A 89 -1.90 16.64 6.25
CA PRO A 89 -2.88 17.59 6.74
C PRO A 89 -2.49 19.00 6.29
N LYS A 90 -3.42 19.69 5.63
CA LYS A 90 -3.26 21.12 5.33
C LYS A 90 -3.21 21.85 6.66
N SER A 91 -2.09 22.53 6.92
CA SER A 91 -1.91 23.42 8.06
C SER A 91 -2.79 24.66 7.93
#